data_AF-A0A5K1CSV4-F1
#
_entry.id   AF-A0A5K1CSV4-F1
#
_cell.length_a   1.000
_cell.length_b   1.000
_cell.length_c   1.000
_cell.angle_alpha   90.00
_cell.angle_beta   90.00
_cell.angle_gamma   90.00
#
_symmetry.space_group_name_H-M   'P 1'
#
loop_
_entity.id
_entity.type
_entity.pdbx_description
1 polymer ?
#
loop_
_entity_poly.entity_id
_entity_poly.type
_entity_poly.pdbx_seq_one_letter_code
_entity_poly.pdbx_strand_id
1 'polypeptide(L)'
;IIRNEIGWFDDTTNTSAVLASRLEMEATLLRTIVVDRSTILLQNVSLIVTSFAIAFILNWRITLVVIATYPLMVSGHISERIFMSGFGGNLSKAYLAANMVAGEAVGNIRTVAAFCAEAKVLDLYTQRLAEPARRSFRRGQIAGVFYGVSQFFIFTSYALALWYGSRLMRDGLASFKTVMKTFMVLIVTALAMGEMLALVPDLLKGNQMVASVFDILDRRPSIRSSAESGGGRSEEVVEGEALERVQGLIEMKGVWFSYPSRPDAVLFQGLNLRLQAGRSMAIVGPSGSGKSSIIALILRFYDPSSGRVMVDGNPHSSLFPSH
;
A
#
# COMPACT_ATOMS: atom_id res chain seq x y z
N ILE A 1 3.95 -7.09 14.10
CA ILE A 1 5.27 -7.50 13.54
C ILE A 1 6.05 -8.39 14.51
N ILE A 2 6.53 -7.91 15.66
CA ILE A 2 7.37 -8.73 16.59
C ILE A 2 6.64 -9.97 17.15
N ARG A 3 5.30 -9.94 17.17
CA ARG A 3 4.47 -11.09 17.58
C ARG A 3 4.48 -12.27 16.61
N ASN A 4 4.97 -12.08 15.39
CA ASN A 4 5.01 -13.14 14.38
C ASN A 4 6.14 -14.13 14.68
N GLU A 5 5.91 -15.39 14.31
CA GLU A 5 6.89 -16.47 14.42
C GLU A 5 8.08 -16.26 13.46
N ILE A 6 9.23 -16.87 13.77
CA ILE A 6 10.45 -16.70 12.97
C ILE A 6 10.27 -17.20 11.54
N GLY A 7 9.49 -18.28 11.34
CA GLY A 7 9.16 -18.77 10.00
C GLY A 7 8.45 -17.75 9.11
N TRP A 8 7.79 -16.73 9.68
CA TRP A 8 7.22 -15.64 8.90
C TRP A 8 8.29 -14.66 8.39
N PHE A 9 9.35 -14.42 9.17
CA PHE A 9 10.48 -13.56 8.80
C PHE A 9 11.47 -14.24 7.82
N ASP A 10 11.43 -15.56 7.74
CA ASP A 10 12.19 -16.35 6.76
C ASP A 10 11.66 -16.18 5.33
N ASP A 11 10.45 -15.66 5.16
CA ASP A 11 9.92 -15.32 3.84
C ASP A 11 10.66 -14.09 3.28
N THR A 12 11.10 -14.21 2.03
CA THR A 12 11.72 -13.14 1.25
C THR A 12 10.87 -11.87 1.19
N THR A 13 9.54 -11.96 1.30
CA THR A 13 8.66 -10.78 1.32
C THR A 13 8.62 -10.07 2.68
N ASN A 14 9.05 -10.72 3.75
CA ASN A 14 8.93 -10.25 5.13
C ASN A 14 10.30 -10.07 5.81
N THR A 15 11.34 -9.84 5.02
CA THR A 15 12.66 -9.53 5.57
C THR A 15 12.62 -8.27 6.43
N SER A 16 13.48 -8.19 7.44
CA SER A 16 13.53 -7.04 8.37
C SER A 16 13.69 -5.69 7.67
N ALA A 17 14.49 -5.64 6.61
CA ALA A 17 14.67 -4.43 5.79
C ALA A 17 13.39 -4.04 5.04
N VAL A 18 12.72 -5.02 4.41
CA VAL A 18 11.45 -4.79 3.70
C VAL A 18 10.37 -4.36 4.68
N LEU A 19 10.26 -5.00 5.85
CA LEU A 19 9.28 -4.64 6.87
C LEU A 19 9.54 -3.27 7.49
N ALA A 20 10.80 -2.90 7.74
CA ALA A 20 11.14 -1.58 8.26
C ALA A 20 10.77 -0.49 7.24
N SER A 21 11.13 -0.69 5.98
CA SER A 21 10.76 0.22 4.88
C SER A 21 9.25 0.28 4.68
N ARG A 22 8.56 -0.87 4.75
CA ARG A 22 7.10 -0.96 4.65
C ARG A 22 6.42 -0.25 5.79
N LEU A 23 6.88 -0.44 7.03
CA LEU A 23 6.35 0.24 8.21
C LEU A 23 6.51 1.76 8.09
N GLU A 24 7.67 2.24 7.65
CA GLU A 24 7.90 3.67 7.43
C GLU A 24 6.95 4.22 6.35
N MET A 25 6.96 3.62 5.15
CA MET A 25 6.14 4.09 4.03
C MET A 25 4.64 3.98 4.32
N GLU A 26 4.17 2.85 4.83
CA GLU A 26 2.76 2.62 5.13
C GLU A 26 2.28 3.49 6.29
N ALA A 27 3.08 3.73 7.33
CA ALA A 27 2.69 4.62 8.43
C ALA A 27 2.60 6.09 7.98
N THR A 28 3.58 6.57 7.18
CA THR A 28 3.52 7.92 6.62
C THR A 28 2.32 8.08 5.69
N LEU A 29 2.08 7.12 4.80
CA LEU A 29 0.92 7.12 3.91
C LEU A 29 -0.39 7.08 4.69
N LEU A 30 -0.51 6.22 5.71
CA LEU A 30 -1.70 6.11 6.54
C LEU A 30 -2.01 7.43 7.23
N ARG A 31 -1.01 8.11 7.81
CA ARG A 31 -1.18 9.46 8.37
C ARG A 31 -1.67 10.44 7.31
N THR A 32 -1.04 10.48 6.14
CA THR A 32 -1.46 11.38 5.05
C THR A 32 -2.91 11.14 4.64
N ILE A 33 -3.33 9.89 4.52
CA ILE A 33 -4.69 9.52 4.11
C ILE A 33 -5.70 9.82 5.22
N VAL A 34 -5.44 9.33 6.44
CA VAL A 34 -6.40 9.40 7.55
C VAL A 34 -6.49 10.80 8.13
N VAL A 35 -5.40 11.55 8.18
CA VAL A 35 -5.37 12.89 8.79
C VAL A 35 -5.50 13.97 7.72
N ASP A 36 -4.54 14.05 6.79
CA ASP A 36 -4.47 15.20 5.88
C ASP A 36 -5.59 15.14 4.84
N ARG A 37 -5.79 13.99 4.17
CA ARG A 37 -6.81 13.85 3.12
C ARG A 37 -8.24 13.92 3.68
N SER A 38 -8.50 13.32 4.84
CA SER A 38 -9.84 13.39 5.47
C SER A 38 -10.19 14.82 5.90
N THR A 39 -9.21 15.57 6.43
CA THR A 39 -9.39 16.97 6.83
C THR A 39 -9.70 17.83 5.62
N ILE A 40 -8.93 17.70 4.54
CA ILE A 40 -9.18 18.43 3.30
C ILE A 40 -10.53 18.04 2.69
N LEU A 41 -10.92 16.76 2.74
CA LEU A 41 -12.22 16.29 2.26
C LEU A 41 -13.36 16.92 3.06
N LEU A 42 -13.28 16.90 4.39
CA LEU A 42 -14.27 17.52 5.27
C LEU A 42 -14.36 19.03 5.03
N GLN A 43 -13.22 19.70 4.88
CA GLN A 43 -13.15 21.13 4.56
C GLN A 43 -13.85 21.42 3.23
N ASN A 44 -13.52 20.69 2.16
CA ASN A 44 -14.09 20.91 0.84
C ASN A 44 -15.58 20.58 0.79
N VAL A 45 -16.03 19.50 1.43
CA VAL A 45 -17.46 19.16 1.53
C VAL A 45 -18.22 20.25 2.29
N SER A 46 -17.69 20.69 3.44
CA SER A 46 -18.29 21.77 4.23
C SER A 46 -18.37 23.09 3.44
N LEU A 47 -17.29 23.44 2.74
CA LEU A 47 -17.22 24.62 1.89
C LEU A 47 -18.22 24.55 0.74
N ILE A 48 -18.33 23.42 0.05
CA ILE A 48 -19.27 23.23 -1.06
C ILE A 48 -20.71 23.34 -0.56
N VAL A 49 -21.06 22.64 0.53
CA VAL A 49 -22.41 22.67 1.12
C VAL A 49 -22.78 24.09 1.57
N THR A 50 -21.89 24.75 2.31
CA THR A 50 -22.13 26.11 2.82
C THR A 50 -22.24 27.11 1.68
N SER A 51 -21.37 27.01 0.66
CA SER A 51 -21.38 27.92 -0.48
C SER A 51 -22.64 27.75 -1.33
N PHE A 52 -23.09 26.51 -1.57
CA PHE A 52 -24.37 26.29 -2.23
C PHE A 52 -25.55 26.84 -1.44
N ALA A 53 -25.60 26.60 -0.12
CA ALA A 53 -26.66 27.13 0.73
C ALA A 53 -26.73 28.66 0.65
N ILE A 54 -25.59 29.33 0.75
CA ILE A 54 -25.49 30.79 0.60
C ILE A 54 -25.93 31.24 -0.80
N ALA A 55 -25.49 30.55 -1.85
CA ALA A 55 -25.83 30.90 -3.23
C ALA A 55 -27.35 30.78 -3.47
N PHE A 56 -27.98 29.70 -3.00
CA PHE A 56 -29.43 29.50 -3.10
C PHE A 56 -30.23 30.57 -2.35
N ILE A 57 -29.79 30.98 -1.16
CA ILE A 57 -30.42 32.06 -0.38
C ILE A 57 -30.30 33.40 -1.11
N LEU A 58 -29.16 33.69 -1.74
CA LEU A 58 -28.94 34.94 -2.45
C LEU A 58 -29.75 35.00 -3.74
N ASN A 59 -29.60 34.01 -4.61
CA ASN A 59 -30.33 33.96 -5.87
C ASN A 59 -30.40 32.53 -6.44
N TRP A 60 -31.46 31.81 -6.06
CA TRP A 60 -31.71 30.45 -6.54
C TRP A 60 -31.75 30.30 -8.06
N ARG A 61 -32.17 31.35 -8.81
CA ARG A 61 -32.27 31.28 -10.28
C ARG A 61 -30.90 31.22 -10.93
N ILE A 62 -29.94 32.03 -10.48
CA ILE A 62 -28.55 32.00 -10.99
C ILE A 62 -27.88 30.70 -10.56
N THR A 63 -28.09 30.27 -9.32
CA THR A 63 -27.53 29.03 -8.78
C THR A 63 -27.97 27.81 -9.60
N LEU A 64 -29.25 27.71 -10.01
CA LEU A 64 -29.73 26.62 -10.85
C LEU A 64 -29.04 26.56 -12.22
N VAL A 65 -28.84 27.71 -12.86
CA VAL A 65 -28.15 27.79 -14.17
C VAL A 65 -26.71 27.28 -14.05
N VAL A 66 -26.01 27.66 -12.99
CA VAL A 66 -24.63 27.20 -12.74
C VAL A 66 -24.59 25.73 -12.31
N ILE A 67 -25.59 25.24 -11.58
CA ILE A 67 -25.68 23.82 -11.28
C ILE A 67 -25.86 22.97 -12.53
N ALA A 68 -26.65 23.46 -13.50
CA ALA A 68 -26.86 22.77 -14.77
C ALA A 68 -25.58 22.66 -15.62
N THR A 69 -24.57 23.53 -15.41
CA THR A 69 -23.28 23.44 -16.11
C THR A 69 -22.28 22.51 -15.42
N TYR A 70 -22.50 22.13 -14.16
CA TYR A 70 -21.56 21.26 -13.43
C TYR A 70 -21.36 19.87 -14.03
N PRO A 71 -22.39 19.14 -14.50
CA PRO A 71 -22.16 17.83 -15.13
C PRO A 71 -21.18 17.92 -16.32
N LEU A 72 -21.26 19.00 -17.11
CA LEU A 72 -20.34 19.26 -18.21
C LEU A 72 -18.92 19.55 -17.70
N MET A 73 -18.76 20.42 -16.69
CA MET A 73 -17.45 20.72 -16.09
C MET A 73 -16.80 19.47 -15.45
N VAL A 74 -17.57 18.69 -14.70
CA VAL A 74 -17.12 17.45 -14.04
C VAL A 74 -16.72 16.41 -15.09
N SER A 75 -17.47 16.27 -16.18
CA SER A 75 -17.12 15.35 -17.26
C SER A 75 -15.78 15.71 -17.93
N GLY A 76 -15.48 17.00 -18.08
CA GLY A 76 -14.20 17.49 -18.61
C GLY A 76 -13.02 17.10 -17.70
N HIS A 77 -13.13 17.38 -16.40
CA HIS A 77 -12.11 17.02 -15.42
C HIS A 77 -11.93 15.52 -15.25
N ILE A 78 -13.01 14.74 -15.22
CA ILE A 78 -12.94 13.27 -15.14
C ILE A 78 -12.24 12.70 -16.37
N SER A 79 -12.58 13.18 -17.57
CA SER A 79 -11.97 12.72 -18.83
C SER A 79 -10.45 12.98 -18.85
N GLU A 80 -10.03 14.18 -18.43
CA GLU A 80 -8.61 14.51 -18.25
C GLU A 80 -7.92 13.56 -17.26
N ARG A 81 -8.53 13.34 -16.09
CA ARG A 81 -7.94 12.52 -15.01
C ARG A 81 -7.88 11.05 -15.37
N ILE A 82 -8.90 10.48 -16.00
CA ILE A 82 -8.87 9.09 -16.49
C ILE A 82 -7.73 8.92 -17.50
N PHE A 83 -7.60 9.88 -18.40
CA PHE A 83 -6.57 9.83 -19.44
C PHE A 83 -5.14 9.94 -18.88
N MET A 84 -4.95 10.78 -17.84
CA MET A 84 -3.70 10.89 -17.08
C MET A 84 -3.45 9.71 -16.12
N SER A 85 -4.47 9.08 -15.54
CA SER A 85 -4.27 7.94 -14.64
C SER A 85 -3.72 6.71 -15.37
N GLY A 86 -4.11 6.51 -16.63
CA GLY A 86 -3.53 5.49 -17.50
C GLY A 86 -2.08 5.75 -17.94
N PHE A 87 -1.44 6.83 -17.47
CA PHE A 87 -0.04 7.18 -17.73
C PHE A 87 0.93 6.21 -17.04
N GLY A 88 0.56 5.64 -15.89
CA GLY A 88 1.43 4.72 -15.13
C GLY A 88 1.59 3.32 -15.74
N GLY A 89 0.49 2.68 -16.16
CA GLY A 89 0.51 1.24 -16.50
C GLY A 89 1.17 0.89 -17.83
N ASN A 90 0.86 1.63 -18.90
CA ASN A 90 1.36 1.32 -20.25
C ASN A 90 2.73 1.96 -20.53
N LEU A 91 3.02 3.11 -19.93
CA LEU A 91 4.26 3.83 -20.16
C LEU A 91 5.41 3.19 -19.35
N SER A 92 5.16 2.78 -18.11
CA SER A 92 6.13 2.03 -17.31
C SER A 92 6.60 0.76 -18.03
N LYS A 93 5.67 -0.03 -18.60
CA LYS A 93 6.00 -1.20 -19.42
C LYS A 93 6.81 -0.87 -20.68
N ALA A 94 6.53 0.25 -21.32
CA ALA A 94 7.28 0.69 -22.51
C ALA A 94 8.70 1.17 -22.15
N TYR A 95 8.90 1.77 -20.97
CA TYR A 95 10.21 2.14 -20.46
C TYR A 95 11.02 0.95 -19.93
N LEU A 96 10.39 -0.16 -19.52
CA LEU A 96 11.10 -1.35 -19.05
C LEU A 96 12.16 -1.84 -20.06
N ALA A 97 11.83 -1.86 -21.35
CA ALA A 97 12.77 -2.30 -22.39
C ALA A 97 14.00 -1.39 -22.51
N ALA A 98 13.85 -0.08 -22.33
CA ALA A 98 14.96 0.86 -22.31
C ALA A 98 15.78 0.72 -21.01
N ASN A 99 15.08 0.61 -19.87
CA ASN A 99 15.72 0.43 -18.56
C ASN A 99 16.50 -0.89 -18.48
N MET A 100 16.04 -1.96 -19.11
CA MET A 100 16.79 -3.23 -19.18
C MET A 100 18.09 -3.06 -19.96
N VAL A 101 18.06 -2.38 -21.11
CA VAL A 101 19.28 -2.10 -21.91
C VAL A 101 20.27 -1.24 -21.12
N ALA A 102 19.78 -0.20 -20.43
CA ALA A 102 20.61 0.63 -19.58
C ALA A 102 21.19 -0.16 -18.39
N GLY A 103 20.36 -1.00 -17.75
CA GLY A 103 20.77 -1.83 -16.62
C GLY A 103 21.85 -2.86 -17.01
N GLU A 104 21.71 -3.51 -18.16
CA GLU A 104 22.70 -4.45 -18.69
C GLU A 104 24.02 -3.76 -19.02
N ALA A 105 23.96 -2.59 -19.66
CA ALA A 105 25.14 -1.81 -20.01
C ALA A 105 25.89 -1.30 -18.78
N VAL A 106 25.17 -0.78 -17.78
CA VAL A 106 25.77 -0.31 -16.52
C VAL A 106 26.34 -1.48 -15.71
N GLY A 107 25.61 -2.60 -15.64
CA GLY A 107 26.09 -3.82 -14.97
C GLY A 107 27.38 -4.37 -15.59
N ASN A 108 27.55 -4.20 -16.90
CA ASN A 108 28.72 -4.66 -17.65
C ASN A 108 29.60 -3.52 -18.19
N ILE A 109 29.69 -2.40 -17.46
CA ILE A 109 30.35 -1.17 -17.95
C ILE A 109 31.81 -1.39 -18.39
N ARG A 110 32.53 -2.29 -17.71
CA ARG A 110 33.91 -2.65 -18.07
C ARG A 110 33.99 -3.31 -19.44
N THR A 111 33.04 -4.16 -19.78
CA THR A 111 32.95 -4.83 -21.08
C THR A 111 32.59 -3.82 -22.16
N VAL A 112 31.62 -2.94 -21.91
CA VAL A 112 31.24 -1.88 -22.87
C VAL A 112 32.44 -0.98 -23.19
N ALA A 113 33.20 -0.56 -22.17
CA ALA A 113 34.39 0.25 -22.33
C ALA A 113 35.54 -0.49 -23.03
N ALA A 114 35.76 -1.77 -22.70
CA ALA A 114 36.81 -2.59 -23.33
C ALA A 114 36.60 -2.77 -24.84
N PHE A 115 35.34 -2.75 -25.29
CA PHE A 115 34.98 -2.83 -26.72
C PHE A 115 34.67 -1.45 -27.35
N CYS A 116 34.85 -0.34 -26.63
CA CYS A 116 34.50 1.01 -27.06
C CYS A 116 33.09 1.11 -27.69
N ALA A 117 32.12 0.41 -27.07
CA ALA A 117 30.78 0.23 -27.61
C ALA A 117 29.74 1.22 -27.04
N GLU A 118 30.17 2.25 -26.32
CA GLU A 118 29.30 3.22 -25.63
C GLU A 118 28.32 3.89 -26.61
N ALA A 119 28.81 4.32 -27.77
CA ALA A 119 27.97 4.95 -28.79
C ALA A 119 26.88 4.00 -29.32
N LYS A 120 27.21 2.72 -29.48
CA LYS A 120 26.25 1.70 -29.94
C LYS A 120 25.17 1.41 -28.89
N VAL A 121 25.56 1.37 -27.62
CA VAL A 121 24.61 1.20 -26.51
C VAL A 121 23.69 2.42 -26.40
N LEU A 122 24.23 3.63 -26.52
CA LEU A 122 23.44 4.87 -26.51
C LEU A 122 22.46 4.94 -27.67
N ASP A 123 22.85 4.51 -28.86
CA ASP A 123 21.95 4.45 -30.02
C ASP A 123 20.83 3.44 -29.79
N LEU A 124 21.16 2.23 -29.32
CA LEU A 124 20.15 1.21 -28.98
C LEU A 124 19.16 1.72 -27.92
N TYR A 125 19.65 2.41 -26.88
CA TYR A 125 18.81 3.00 -25.84
C TYR A 125 17.89 4.09 -26.41
N THR A 126 18.42 4.99 -27.24
CA THR A 126 17.65 6.02 -27.95
C THR A 126 16.55 5.41 -28.81
N GLN A 127 16.85 4.35 -29.57
CA GLN A 127 15.87 3.65 -30.40
C GLN A 127 14.74 3.06 -29.56
N ARG A 128 15.06 2.45 -28.40
CA ARG A 128 14.05 1.90 -27.47
C ARG A 128 13.20 2.99 -26.83
N LEU A 129 13.71 4.21 -26.71
CA LEU A 129 12.96 5.37 -26.19
C LEU A 129 12.11 6.08 -27.24
N ALA A 130 12.40 5.94 -28.53
CA ALA A 130 11.71 6.66 -29.60
C ALA A 130 10.19 6.39 -29.63
N GLU A 131 9.78 5.13 -29.45
CA GLU A 131 8.37 4.76 -29.40
C GLU A 131 7.66 5.27 -28.12
N PRO A 132 8.18 5.04 -26.89
CA PRO A 132 7.66 5.67 -25.67
C PRO A 132 7.52 7.20 -25.79
N ALA A 133 8.52 7.87 -26.35
CA ALA A 133 8.51 9.31 -26.55
C ALA A 133 7.39 9.77 -27.50
N ARG A 134 7.23 9.11 -28.66
CA ARG A 134 6.14 9.42 -29.60
C ARG A 134 4.76 9.16 -29.01
N ARG A 135 4.59 8.05 -28.29
CA ARG A 135 3.34 7.74 -27.58
C ARG A 135 3.05 8.77 -26.51
N SER A 136 4.05 9.16 -25.72
CA SER A 136 3.95 10.21 -24.71
C SER A 136 3.54 11.55 -25.33
N PHE A 137 4.15 11.94 -26.46
CA PHE A 137 3.79 13.18 -27.17
C PHE A 137 2.34 13.18 -27.66
N ARG A 138 1.91 12.15 -28.41
CA ARG A 138 0.52 12.06 -28.91
C ARG A 138 -0.48 12.07 -27.76
N ARG A 139 -0.14 11.40 -26.66
CA ARG A 139 -0.95 11.37 -25.45
C ARG A 139 -1.00 12.76 -24.80
N GLY A 140 0.14 13.44 -24.64
CA GLY A 140 0.20 14.81 -24.14
C GLY A 140 -0.68 15.78 -24.93
N GLN A 141 -0.70 15.68 -26.26
CA GLN A 141 -1.59 16.47 -27.11
C GLN A 141 -3.07 16.20 -26.80
N ILE A 142 -3.47 14.93 -26.71
CA ILE A 142 -4.85 14.56 -26.36
C ILE A 142 -5.23 15.10 -24.96
N ALA A 143 -4.36 14.92 -23.97
CA ALA A 143 -4.56 15.46 -22.62
C ALA A 143 -4.72 16.99 -22.63
N GLY A 144 -3.89 17.68 -23.40
CA GLY A 144 -3.96 19.13 -23.57
C GLY A 144 -5.27 19.60 -24.20
N VAL A 145 -5.79 18.87 -25.20
CA VAL A 145 -7.10 19.16 -25.81
C VAL A 145 -8.22 18.98 -24.78
N PHE A 146 -8.24 17.88 -24.01
CA PHE A 146 -9.23 17.66 -22.97
C PHE A 146 -9.17 18.73 -21.87
N TYR A 147 -7.96 19.12 -21.45
CA TYR A 147 -7.77 20.21 -20.51
C TYR A 147 -8.32 21.53 -21.06
N GLY A 148 -8.01 21.86 -22.32
CA GLY A 148 -8.54 23.05 -23.00
C GLY A 148 -10.06 23.07 -23.10
N VAL A 149 -10.68 21.94 -23.44
CA VAL A 149 -12.14 21.78 -23.47
C VAL A 149 -12.75 21.96 -22.06
N SER A 150 -12.13 21.39 -21.03
CA SER A 150 -12.55 21.58 -19.64
C SER A 150 -12.51 23.07 -19.24
N GLN A 151 -11.39 23.75 -19.52
CA GLN A 151 -11.24 25.19 -19.28
C GLN A 151 -12.27 26.03 -20.03
N PHE A 152 -12.55 25.69 -21.29
CA PHE A 152 -13.58 26.36 -22.09
C PHE A 152 -14.97 26.27 -21.42
N PHE A 153 -15.36 25.11 -20.90
CA PHE A 153 -16.64 24.96 -20.19
C PHE A 153 -16.68 25.75 -18.87
N ILE A 154 -15.57 25.85 -18.15
CA ILE A 154 -15.47 26.67 -16.93
C ILE A 154 -15.73 28.15 -17.26
N PHE A 155 -15.00 28.71 -18.23
CA PHE A 155 -15.18 30.12 -18.62
C PHE A 155 -16.56 30.39 -19.23
N THR A 156 -17.10 29.44 -20.00
CA THR A 156 -18.45 29.55 -20.56
C THR A 156 -19.51 29.54 -19.45
N SER A 157 -19.33 28.73 -18.40
CA SER A 157 -20.20 28.73 -17.22
C SER A 157 -20.20 30.10 -16.52
N TYR A 158 -19.02 30.72 -16.35
CA TYR A 158 -18.92 32.07 -15.78
C TYR A 158 -19.59 33.13 -16.65
N ALA A 159 -19.37 33.08 -17.96
CA ALA A 159 -20.01 33.99 -18.91
C ALA A 159 -21.54 33.84 -18.88
N LEU A 160 -22.05 32.61 -18.84
CA LEU A 160 -23.49 32.32 -18.77
C LEU A 160 -24.11 32.84 -17.46
N ALA A 161 -23.42 32.65 -16.33
CA ALA A 161 -23.86 33.14 -15.02
C ALA A 161 -23.97 34.67 -14.99
N LEU A 162 -22.99 35.38 -15.53
CA LEU A 162 -22.99 36.84 -15.62
C LEU A 162 -24.03 37.37 -16.61
N TRP A 163 -24.16 36.73 -17.78
CA TRP A 163 -25.16 37.09 -18.78
C TRP A 163 -26.58 36.92 -18.23
N TYR A 164 -26.87 35.79 -17.59
CA TYR A 164 -28.16 35.54 -16.98
C TYR A 164 -28.41 36.48 -15.78
N GLY A 165 -27.38 36.73 -14.96
CA GLY A 165 -27.43 37.72 -13.87
C GLY A 165 -27.76 39.13 -14.38
N SER A 166 -27.17 39.55 -15.50
CA SER A 166 -27.47 40.82 -16.16
C SER A 166 -28.93 40.90 -16.61
N ARG A 167 -29.46 39.81 -17.18
CA ARG A 167 -30.88 39.73 -17.56
C ARG A 167 -31.82 39.85 -16.36
N LEU A 168 -31.50 39.18 -15.24
CA LEU A 168 -32.29 39.30 -14.01
C LEU A 168 -32.29 40.71 -13.43
N MET A 169 -31.17 41.44 -13.56
CA MET A 169 -31.10 42.83 -13.15
C MET A 169 -31.97 43.73 -14.03
N ARG A 170 -31.97 43.50 -15.35
CA ARG A 170 -32.81 44.23 -16.29
C ARG A 170 -34.30 44.03 -16.00
N ASP A 171 -34.69 42.82 -15.61
CA ASP A 171 -36.07 42.47 -15.30
C ASP A 171 -36.49 42.87 -13.86
N GLY A 172 -35.62 43.53 -13.09
CA GLY A 172 -35.90 43.97 -11.71
C GLY A 172 -35.95 42.85 -10.67
N LEU A 173 -35.51 41.64 -11.04
CA LEU A 173 -35.59 40.42 -10.23
C LEU A 173 -34.36 40.20 -9.35
N ALA A 174 -33.26 40.93 -9.58
CA ALA A 174 -32.06 40.88 -8.76
C ALA A 174 -31.32 42.23 -8.74
N SER A 175 -30.67 42.56 -7.62
CA SER A 175 -29.75 43.69 -7.52
C SER A 175 -28.33 43.28 -7.95
N PHE A 176 -27.55 44.22 -8.48
CA PHE A 176 -26.13 44.03 -8.79
C PHE A 176 -25.35 43.41 -7.62
N LYS A 177 -25.62 43.90 -6.39
CA LYS A 177 -24.98 43.38 -5.16
C LYS A 177 -25.23 41.88 -4.98
N THR A 178 -26.47 41.44 -5.18
CA THR A 178 -26.86 40.04 -5.04
C THR A 178 -26.23 39.18 -6.14
N VAL A 179 -26.23 39.66 -7.38
CA VAL A 179 -25.63 38.94 -8.52
C VAL A 179 -24.12 38.77 -8.32
N MET A 180 -23.39 39.84 -7.98
CA MET A 180 -21.95 39.77 -7.76
C MET A 180 -21.58 38.89 -6.57
N LYS A 181 -22.33 38.99 -5.45
CA LYS A 181 -22.09 38.13 -4.29
C LYS A 181 -22.32 36.65 -4.62
N THR A 182 -23.39 36.34 -5.34
CA THR A 182 -23.68 34.96 -5.79
C THR A 182 -22.59 34.45 -6.73
N PHE A 183 -22.13 35.28 -7.68
CA PHE A 183 -21.06 34.93 -8.60
C PHE A 183 -19.73 34.62 -7.89
N MET A 184 -19.31 35.45 -6.93
CA MET A 184 -18.07 35.21 -6.17
C MET A 184 -18.13 33.92 -5.36
N VAL A 185 -19.27 33.63 -4.72
CA VAL A 185 -19.49 32.38 -3.98
C VAL A 185 -19.38 31.17 -4.93
N LEU A 186 -19.95 31.26 -6.13
CA LEU A 186 -19.91 30.17 -7.12
C LEU A 186 -18.50 29.92 -7.68
N ILE A 187 -17.66 30.96 -7.85
CA ILE A 187 -16.25 30.80 -8.22
C ILE A 187 -15.50 30.01 -7.16
N VAL A 188 -15.62 30.40 -5.88
CA VAL A 188 -14.96 29.70 -4.76
C VAL A 188 -15.42 28.25 -4.68
N THR A 189 -16.71 28.00 -4.90
CA THR A 189 -17.28 26.65 -4.92
C THR A 189 -16.69 25.80 -6.06
N ALA A 190 -16.53 26.37 -7.25
CA ALA A 190 -15.96 25.67 -8.40
C ALA A 190 -14.49 25.26 -8.18
N LEU A 191 -13.70 26.13 -7.55
CA LEU A 191 -12.30 25.82 -7.19
C LEU A 191 -12.23 24.67 -6.18
N ALA A 192 -13.05 24.71 -5.12
CA ALA A 192 -13.12 23.65 -4.11
C ALA A 192 -13.52 22.29 -4.70
N MET A 193 -14.43 22.27 -5.68
CA MET A 193 -14.80 21.05 -6.39
C MET A 193 -13.65 20.50 -7.25
N GLY A 194 -12.87 21.37 -7.90
CA GLY A 194 -11.68 20.97 -8.65
C GLY A 194 -10.65 20.25 -7.75
N GLU A 195 -10.38 20.81 -6.58
CA GLU A 195 -9.52 20.19 -5.58
C GLU A 195 -10.10 18.85 -5.08
N MET A 196 -11.40 18.79 -4.79
CA MET A 196 -12.10 17.56 -4.37
C MET A 196 -11.93 16.42 -5.39
N LEU A 197 -12.12 16.71 -6.68
CA LEU A 197 -11.93 15.73 -7.76
C LEU A 197 -10.46 15.27 -7.87
N ALA A 198 -9.50 16.15 -7.55
CA ALA A 198 -8.09 15.79 -7.55
C ALA A 198 -7.72 14.83 -6.39
N LEU A 199 -8.46 14.84 -5.29
CA LEU A 199 -8.22 13.99 -4.12
C LEU A 199 -8.75 12.55 -4.27
N VAL A 200 -9.72 12.31 -5.16
CA VAL A 200 -10.38 10.98 -5.30
C VAL A 200 -9.40 9.81 -5.51
N PRO A 201 -8.39 9.89 -6.39
CA PRO A 201 -7.47 8.77 -6.60
C PRO A 201 -6.64 8.43 -5.35
N ASP A 202 -6.31 9.44 -4.54
CA ASP A 202 -5.53 9.23 -3.31
C ASP A 202 -6.37 8.56 -2.23
N LEU A 203 -7.67 8.88 -2.15
CA LEU A 203 -8.61 8.17 -1.28
C LEU A 203 -8.77 6.70 -1.68
N LEU A 204 -8.89 6.42 -2.99
CA LEU A 204 -8.99 5.05 -3.50
C LEU A 204 -7.74 4.22 -3.20
N LYS A 205 -6.55 4.80 -3.41
CA LYS A 205 -5.28 4.16 -3.01
C LYS A 205 -5.19 3.97 -1.51
N GLY A 206 -5.69 4.92 -0.73
CA GLY A 206 -5.62 4.84 0.71
C GLY A 206 -6.37 3.65 1.30
N ASN A 207 -7.53 3.30 0.76
CA ASN A 207 -8.25 2.11 1.20
C ASN A 207 -7.44 0.82 1.01
N GLN A 208 -6.66 0.71 -0.08
CA GLN A 208 -5.80 -0.45 -0.33
C GLN A 208 -4.64 -0.54 0.67
N MET A 209 -4.06 0.60 1.05
CA MET A 209 -2.96 0.65 2.01
C MET A 209 -3.42 0.37 3.44
N VAL A 210 -4.59 0.88 3.83
CA VAL A 210 -5.20 0.56 5.12
C VAL A 210 -5.43 -0.95 5.23
N ALA A 211 -5.93 -1.59 4.17
CA ALA A 211 -6.13 -3.04 4.14
C ALA A 211 -4.82 -3.82 4.33
N SER A 212 -3.70 -3.40 3.72
CA SER A 212 -2.41 -4.11 3.90
C SER A 212 -1.84 -3.97 5.30
N VAL A 213 -2.03 -2.83 5.96
CA VAL A 213 -1.64 -2.64 7.37
C VAL A 213 -2.47 -3.54 8.29
N PHE A 214 -3.79 -3.60 8.07
CA PHE A 214 -4.67 -4.47 8.85
C PHE A 214 -4.40 -5.95 8.60
N ASP A 215 -4.01 -6.36 7.39
CA ASP A 215 -3.59 -7.73 7.10
C ASP A 215 -2.40 -8.19 7.97
N ILE A 216 -1.45 -7.27 8.26
CA ILE A 216 -0.32 -7.56 9.16
C ILE A 216 -0.71 -7.46 10.65
N LEU A 217 -1.60 -6.53 11.01
CA LEU A 217 -2.04 -6.32 12.39
C LEU A 217 -2.96 -7.45 12.88
N ASP A 218 -3.88 -7.91 12.04
CA ASP A 218 -4.90 -8.92 12.37
C ASP A 218 -4.41 -10.35 12.11
N ARG A 219 -3.19 -10.51 11.57
CA ARG A 219 -2.56 -11.82 11.38
C ARG A 219 -2.45 -12.56 12.70
N ARG A 220 -3.06 -13.75 12.77
CA ARG A 220 -2.88 -14.69 13.88
C ARG A 220 -1.61 -15.53 13.65
N PRO A 221 -0.57 -15.44 14.50
CA PRO A 221 0.64 -16.23 14.35
C PRO A 221 0.35 -17.71 14.62
N SER A 222 1.03 -18.59 13.88
CA SER A 222 0.91 -20.05 14.05
C SER A 222 1.48 -20.52 15.39
N ILE A 223 2.57 -19.88 15.84
CA ILE A 223 3.20 -20.09 17.14
C ILE A 223 2.93 -18.84 17.99
N ARG A 224 2.05 -18.95 18.99
CA ARG A 224 1.73 -17.83 19.89
C ARG A 224 2.85 -17.59 20.90
N SER A 225 3.28 -16.34 21.03
CA SER A 225 4.20 -15.89 22.08
C SER A 225 3.45 -15.54 23.37
N SER A 226 4.15 -15.55 24.50
CA SER A 226 3.65 -15.41 25.89
C SER A 226 2.68 -14.23 26.17
N ALA A 227 2.69 -13.19 25.34
CA ALA A 227 2.13 -11.88 25.69
C ALA A 227 0.60 -11.72 25.56
N GLU A 228 -0.17 -12.76 25.19
CA GLU A 228 -1.61 -12.60 24.85
C GLU A 228 -2.61 -13.43 25.65
N SER A 229 -2.21 -14.16 26.69
CA SER A 229 -3.18 -14.91 27.52
C SER A 229 -4.10 -14.03 28.39
N GLY A 230 -4.00 -12.70 28.32
CA GLY A 230 -4.71 -11.75 29.19
C GLY A 230 -5.95 -11.05 28.61
N GLY A 231 -6.38 -11.31 27.37
CA GLY A 231 -7.42 -10.46 26.77
C GLY A 231 -8.24 -11.05 25.64
N GLY A 232 -9.28 -11.81 25.99
CA GLY A 232 -10.58 -11.73 25.28
C GLY A 232 -10.87 -12.72 24.15
N ARG A 233 -11.83 -13.60 24.46
CA ARG A 233 -12.85 -14.25 23.61
C ARG A 233 -12.40 -15.36 22.64
N SER A 234 -12.55 -16.58 23.17
CA SER A 234 -13.32 -17.67 22.57
C SER A 234 -12.82 -18.23 21.24
N GLU A 235 -11.92 -19.21 21.34
CA GLU A 235 -11.99 -20.53 20.69
C GLU A 235 -10.83 -21.38 21.24
N GLU A 236 -11.16 -22.50 21.89
CA GLU A 236 -10.31 -23.53 22.49
C GLU A 236 -8.88 -23.11 22.85
N VAL A 237 -8.75 -22.41 23.98
CA VAL A 237 -7.46 -22.26 24.66
C VAL A 237 -7.14 -23.62 25.29
N VAL A 238 -6.20 -24.37 24.71
CA VAL A 238 -5.45 -25.36 25.48
C VAL A 238 -4.72 -24.55 26.55
N GLU A 239 -5.22 -24.57 27.78
CA GLU A 239 -4.53 -24.03 28.94
C GLU A 239 -3.14 -24.69 28.98
N GLY A 240 -2.11 -23.96 28.56
CA GLY A 240 -0.74 -24.46 28.67
C GLY A 240 -0.34 -24.51 30.14
N GLU A 241 0.27 -25.60 30.56
CA GLU A 241 0.76 -25.69 31.95
C GLU A 241 2.07 -24.89 32.06
N ALA A 242 2.09 -23.88 32.94
CA ALA A 242 3.33 -23.25 33.34
C ALA A 242 4.08 -24.22 34.26
N LEU A 243 5.21 -24.77 33.79
CA LEU A 243 6.06 -25.61 34.62
C LEU A 243 6.66 -24.78 35.76
N GLU A 244 6.24 -25.03 37.00
CA GLU A 244 6.81 -24.37 38.19
C GLU A 244 8.31 -24.67 38.37
N ARG A 245 8.78 -25.82 37.87
CA ARG A 245 10.18 -26.24 37.88
C ARG A 245 10.53 -27.02 36.61
N VAL A 246 11.57 -26.58 35.92
CA VAL A 246 12.15 -27.26 34.75
C VAL A 246 13.38 -28.04 35.19
N GLN A 247 13.36 -29.37 35.05
CA GLN A 247 14.51 -30.25 35.29
C GLN A 247 15.52 -30.19 34.14
N GLY A 248 15.03 -29.97 32.90
CA GLY A 248 15.88 -29.79 31.71
C GLY A 248 16.09 -31.08 30.90
N LEU A 249 15.21 -32.06 31.03
CA LEU A 249 15.17 -33.23 30.14
C LEU A 249 14.48 -32.84 28.82
N ILE A 250 15.14 -33.04 27.69
CA ILE A 250 14.58 -32.75 26.36
C ILE A 250 14.56 -34.02 25.53
N GLU A 251 13.40 -34.37 24.96
CA GLU A 251 13.25 -35.55 24.09
C GLU A 251 12.61 -35.16 22.75
N MET A 252 13.26 -35.52 21.65
CA MET A 252 12.68 -35.48 20.29
C MET A 252 12.29 -36.90 19.91
N LYS A 253 11.01 -37.12 19.56
CA LYS A 253 10.46 -38.44 19.23
C LYS A 253 9.93 -38.45 17.80
N GLY A 254 10.64 -39.14 16.91
CA GLY A 254 10.26 -39.34 15.52
C GLY A 254 10.02 -38.03 14.76
N VAL A 255 10.87 -37.02 14.98
CA VAL A 255 10.64 -35.66 14.44
C VAL A 255 10.89 -35.60 12.93
N TRP A 256 9.89 -35.13 12.19
CA TRP A 256 9.96 -34.76 10.79
C TRP A 256 9.89 -33.24 10.65
N PHE A 257 10.78 -32.65 9.86
CA PHE A 257 10.87 -31.20 9.74
C PHE A 257 11.42 -30.74 8.40
N SER A 258 10.78 -29.72 7.84
CA SER A 258 11.26 -28.88 6.75
C SER A 258 11.07 -27.41 7.16
N TYR A 259 11.97 -26.52 6.72
CA TYR A 259 11.75 -25.08 6.92
C TYR A 259 10.54 -24.60 6.11
N PRO A 260 9.67 -23.73 6.65
CA PRO A 260 8.51 -23.20 5.92
C PRO A 260 8.88 -22.49 4.60
N SER A 261 10.03 -21.83 4.57
CA SER A 261 10.57 -21.18 3.37
C SER A 261 11.02 -22.15 2.26
N ARG A 262 11.20 -23.45 2.60
CA ARG A 262 11.63 -24.52 1.69
C ARG A 262 10.95 -25.85 2.04
N PRO A 263 9.62 -25.97 1.84
CA PRO A 263 8.85 -27.14 2.29
C PRO A 263 9.32 -28.44 1.63
N ASP A 264 9.78 -28.37 0.37
CA ASP A 264 10.23 -29.51 -0.42
C ASP A 264 11.58 -30.10 0.07
N ALA A 265 12.34 -29.34 0.86
CA ALA A 265 13.65 -29.75 1.36
C ALA A 265 13.51 -30.35 2.78
N VAL A 266 13.16 -31.64 2.84
CA VAL A 266 13.02 -32.37 4.12
C VAL A 266 14.37 -32.48 4.82
N LEU A 267 14.47 -31.89 6.02
CA LEU A 267 15.70 -31.86 6.80
C LEU A 267 15.79 -33.05 7.77
N PHE A 268 14.71 -33.34 8.50
CA PHE A 268 14.64 -34.49 9.41
C PHE A 268 13.56 -35.46 8.98
N GLN A 269 13.90 -36.75 9.04
CA GLN A 269 13.03 -37.87 8.69
C GLN A 269 12.95 -38.87 9.85
N GLY A 270 12.22 -38.50 10.90
CA GLY A 270 12.06 -39.36 12.08
C GLY A 270 13.21 -39.26 13.10
N LEU A 271 13.74 -38.06 13.35
CA LEU A 271 14.82 -37.82 14.32
C LEU A 271 14.40 -38.20 15.74
N ASN A 272 15.20 -39.03 16.42
CA ASN A 272 15.06 -39.38 17.83
C ASN A 272 16.29 -38.90 18.60
N LEU A 273 16.08 -38.06 19.62
CA LEU A 273 17.16 -37.48 20.42
C LEU A 273 16.72 -37.34 21.88
N ARG A 274 17.62 -37.61 22.83
CA ARG A 274 17.33 -37.48 24.27
C ARG A 274 18.50 -36.79 24.97
N LEU A 275 18.25 -35.57 25.47
CA LEU A 275 19.20 -34.78 26.25
C LEU A 275 18.85 -34.89 27.73
N GLN A 276 19.78 -35.39 28.52
CA GLN A 276 19.60 -35.57 29.97
C GLN A 276 19.86 -34.25 30.71
N ALA A 277 19.06 -33.99 31.74
CA ALA A 277 19.26 -32.87 32.65
C ALA A 277 20.68 -32.84 33.23
N GLY A 278 21.30 -31.66 33.27
CA GLY A 278 22.63 -31.44 33.84
C GLY A 278 23.80 -32.06 33.06
N ARG A 279 23.58 -32.63 31.86
CA ARG A 279 24.63 -33.18 31.01
C ARG A 279 24.83 -32.34 29.75
N SER A 280 26.08 -32.18 29.33
CA SER A 280 26.42 -31.56 28.05
C SER A 280 26.39 -32.61 26.94
N MET A 281 25.76 -32.26 25.81
CA MET A 281 25.73 -33.08 24.61
C MET A 281 26.34 -32.29 23.45
N ALA A 282 27.30 -32.89 22.75
CA ALA A 282 27.87 -32.31 21.54
C ALA A 282 27.20 -32.92 20.30
N ILE A 283 26.70 -32.08 19.40
CA ILE A 283 26.12 -32.48 18.12
C ILE A 283 27.14 -32.19 17.03
N VAL A 284 27.68 -33.23 16.42
CA VAL A 284 28.70 -33.14 15.36
C VAL A 284 28.16 -33.66 14.03
N GLY A 285 28.64 -33.09 12.92
CA GLY A 285 28.22 -33.50 11.58
C GLY A 285 28.62 -32.48 10.51
N PRO A 286 28.51 -32.85 9.23
CA PRO A 286 28.87 -31.98 8.10
C PRO A 286 28.01 -30.71 8.05
N SER A 287 28.49 -29.66 7.37
CA SER A 287 27.69 -28.44 7.17
C SER A 287 26.35 -28.77 6.49
N GLY A 288 25.26 -28.13 6.94
CA GLY A 288 23.91 -28.41 6.42
C GLY A 288 23.19 -29.62 7.02
N SER A 289 23.82 -30.39 7.91
CA SER A 289 23.20 -31.58 8.55
C SER A 289 22.08 -31.27 9.57
N GLY A 290 21.62 -30.02 9.68
CA GLY A 290 20.52 -29.63 10.57
C GLY A 290 20.89 -29.38 12.05
N LYS A 291 22.16 -29.35 12.44
CA LYS A 291 22.59 -29.15 13.85
C LYS A 291 21.95 -27.92 14.51
N SER A 292 21.99 -26.77 13.82
CA SER A 292 21.37 -25.53 14.32
C SER A 292 19.84 -25.61 14.33
N SER A 293 19.25 -26.42 13.44
CA SER A 293 17.81 -26.62 13.35
C SER A 293 17.27 -27.44 14.53
N ILE A 294 18.07 -28.33 15.11
CA ILE A 294 17.73 -29.00 16.39
C ILE A 294 17.52 -27.95 17.48
N ILE A 295 18.43 -26.98 17.59
CA ILE A 295 18.32 -25.89 18.57
C ILE A 295 17.07 -25.04 18.28
N ALA A 296 16.80 -24.72 17.01
CA ALA A 296 15.62 -23.94 16.62
C ALA A 296 14.29 -24.63 16.98
N LEU A 297 14.23 -25.97 16.88
CA LEU A 297 13.07 -26.75 17.30
C LEU A 297 12.95 -26.84 18.83
N ILE A 298 14.07 -26.92 19.55
CA ILE A 298 14.10 -26.89 21.03
C ILE A 298 13.63 -25.53 21.56
N LEU A 299 14.02 -24.43 20.90
CA LEU A 299 13.57 -23.08 21.23
C LEU A 299 12.16 -22.77 20.71
N ARG A 300 11.53 -23.73 20.00
CA ARG A 300 10.22 -23.61 19.34
C ARG A 300 10.10 -22.35 18.47
N PHE A 301 11.18 -22.05 17.75
CA PHE A 301 11.14 -21.11 16.64
C PHE A 301 10.34 -21.67 15.46
N TYR A 302 10.23 -23.00 15.40
CA TYR A 302 9.43 -23.76 14.44
C TYR A 302 8.77 -24.94 15.15
N ASP A 303 7.59 -25.33 14.66
CA ASP A 303 6.98 -26.60 15.03
C ASP A 303 7.34 -27.69 13.99
N PRO A 304 7.55 -28.94 14.43
CA PRO A 304 7.83 -30.04 13.51
C PRO A 304 6.58 -30.40 12.69
N SER A 305 6.78 -30.86 11.46
CA SER A 305 5.69 -31.31 10.58
C SER A 305 5.04 -32.60 11.08
N SER A 306 5.81 -33.47 11.74
CA SER A 306 5.33 -34.68 12.41
C SER A 306 6.30 -35.09 13.53
N GLY A 307 5.85 -35.94 14.45
CA GLY A 307 6.58 -36.26 15.68
C GLY A 307 6.35 -35.22 16.78
N ARG A 308 7.10 -35.32 17.89
CA ARG A 308 6.96 -34.41 19.04
C ARG A 308 8.31 -34.05 19.65
N VAL A 309 8.44 -32.80 20.07
CA VAL A 309 9.49 -32.33 20.97
C VAL A 309 8.88 -32.25 22.37
N MET A 310 9.57 -32.81 23.36
CA MET A 310 9.10 -32.91 24.75
C MET A 310 10.13 -32.24 25.67
N VAL A 311 9.64 -31.52 26.67
CA VAL A 311 10.45 -30.97 27.77
C VAL A 311 9.89 -31.51 29.07
N ASP A 312 10.72 -32.19 29.87
CA ASP A 312 10.36 -32.83 31.13
C ASP A 312 9.12 -33.75 31.06
N GLY A 313 8.93 -34.40 29.91
CA GLY A 313 7.81 -35.32 29.67
C GLY A 313 6.55 -34.65 29.11
N ASN A 314 6.52 -33.33 28.98
CA ASN A 314 5.40 -32.57 28.42
C ASN A 314 5.67 -32.14 26.97
N PRO A 315 4.67 -32.18 26.06
CA PRO A 315 4.82 -31.68 24.71
C PRO A 315 5.20 -30.20 24.71
N HIS A 316 6.21 -29.84 23.91
CA HIS A 316 6.63 -28.46 23.78
C HIS A 316 5.49 -27.55 23.27
N SER A 317 4.50 -28.10 22.56
CA SER A 317 3.34 -27.36 22.06
C SER A 317 2.40 -26.87 23.17
N SER A 318 2.32 -27.60 24.29
CA SER A 318 1.46 -27.29 25.45
C SER A 318 2.17 -26.50 26.55
N LEU A 319 3.46 -26.23 26.41
CA LEU A 319 4.24 -25.44 27.35
C LEU A 319 4.29 -23.98 26.90
N PHE A 320 4.03 -23.06 27.83
CA PHE A 320 4.18 -21.64 27.58
C PHE A 320 5.66 -21.24 27.62
N PRO A 321 6.17 -20.53 26.60
CA PRO A 321 7.48 -19.89 26.71
C PRO A 321 7.35 -18.71 27.68
N SER A 322 7.77 -18.87 28.94
CA SER A 322 7.93 -17.74 29.87
C SER A 322 9.16 -16.93 29.43
N HIS A 323 8.92 -15.80 28.78
CA HIS A 323 9.92 -14.73 28.66
C HIS A 323 9.64 -13.66 29.72
#